data_AF-A0A920J4B0-F1
#
_entry.id   AF-A0A920J4B0-F1
#
_cell.length_a   1.000
_cell.length_b   1.000
_cell.length_c   1.000
_cell.angle_alpha   90.00
_cell.angle_beta   90.00
_cell.angle_gamma   90.00
#
_symmetry.space_group_name_H-M   'P 1'
#
loop_
_entity.id
_entity.type
_entity.pdbx_description
1 polymer ?
#
loop_
_entity_poly.entity_id
_entity_poly.type
_entity_poly.pdbx_seq_one_letter_code
_entity_poly.pdbx_strand_id
1 'polypeptide(L)'
;MLRAEELNIDPELLISNVFKKHLRDSKGFLIEHDNYHSTHSDENKYFSELIFERCKEKGYILEKEIDQLFDIEKQIFLSDRYVKGICPSCGAKDQYGDNCEVCGKTYLATDLIDPISTLSGTVPEVKKSLHLFFALSQLNDEVKSWFKNSKVQKQAFNKLNEWIDDLRDWDISRDAPYFGFEIPNYPNKYFYVWLDAPIGYLASHKNFLSENTEEFSKYWNEDTTTELYHFIGKDIIYFHALFFQHYF
;
A
#
# COMPACT_ATOMS: atom_id res chain seq x y z
N MET A 1 -2.84 7.26 11.82
CA MET A 1 -2.02 7.49 13.03
C MET A 1 -1.69 8.98 13.21
N LEU A 2 -0.70 9.54 12.52
CA LEU A 2 -0.23 10.93 12.73
C LEU A 2 -1.34 12.00 12.74
N ARG A 3 -2.29 11.94 11.79
CA ARG A 3 -3.43 12.87 11.79
C ARG A 3 -4.36 12.73 13.00
N ALA A 4 -4.49 11.52 13.55
CA ALA A 4 -5.28 11.27 14.74
C ALA A 4 -4.57 11.83 15.99
N GLU A 5 -3.23 11.68 16.06
CA GLU A 5 -2.39 12.31 17.08
C GLU A 5 -2.48 13.83 17.06
N GLU A 6 -2.40 14.47 15.87
CA GLU A 6 -2.58 15.92 15.71
C GLU A 6 -3.95 16.40 16.23
N LEU A 7 -4.97 15.57 16.07
CA LEU A 7 -6.33 15.84 16.52
C LEU A 7 -6.58 15.40 17.96
N ASN A 8 -5.59 14.77 18.61
CA ASN A 8 -5.66 14.20 19.95
C ASN A 8 -6.87 13.25 20.12
N ILE A 9 -7.05 12.34 19.16
CA ILE A 9 -8.09 11.29 19.17
C ILE A 9 -7.51 9.96 18.72
N ASP A 10 -8.19 8.87 19.06
CA ASP A 10 -7.83 7.53 18.59
C ASP A 10 -7.97 7.43 17.05
N PRO A 11 -7.04 6.75 16.35
CA PRO A 11 -7.13 6.50 14.91
C PRO A 11 -8.48 5.87 14.50
N GLU A 12 -9.01 4.96 15.29
CA GLU A 12 -10.29 4.27 15.10
C GLU A 12 -11.45 5.26 15.14
N LEU A 13 -11.42 6.23 16.06
CA LEU A 13 -12.42 7.29 16.12
C LEU A 13 -12.34 8.22 14.91
N LEU A 14 -11.12 8.55 14.46
CA LEU A 14 -10.91 9.35 13.26
C LEU A 14 -11.49 8.65 12.03
N ILE A 15 -11.13 7.39 11.76
CA ILE A 15 -11.62 6.67 10.58
C ILE A 15 -13.13 6.41 10.67
N SER A 16 -13.70 6.17 11.86
CA SER A 16 -15.14 6.03 12.05
C SER A 16 -15.90 7.30 11.68
N ASN A 17 -15.36 8.47 12.06
CA ASN A 17 -15.94 9.76 11.71
C ASN A 17 -15.83 10.06 10.21
N VAL A 18 -14.70 9.71 9.59
CA VAL A 18 -14.48 9.86 8.13
C VAL A 18 -15.41 8.93 7.35
N PHE A 19 -15.52 7.66 7.78
CA PHE A 19 -16.42 6.66 7.21
C PHE A 19 -17.87 7.18 7.14
N LYS A 20 -18.39 7.72 8.25
CA LYS A 20 -19.75 8.28 8.30
C LYS A 20 -19.95 9.45 7.34
N LYS A 21 -18.94 10.31 7.19
CA LYS A 21 -18.97 11.44 6.26
C LYS A 21 -18.98 10.95 4.81
N HIS A 22 -18.06 10.06 4.45
CA HIS A 22 -17.98 9.50 3.09
C HIS A 22 -19.29 8.79 2.71
N LEU A 23 -19.83 7.95 3.60
CA LEU A 23 -21.08 7.26 3.34
C LEU A 23 -22.27 8.22 3.17
N ARG A 24 -22.35 9.27 4.00
CA ARG A 24 -23.36 10.33 3.86
C ARG A 24 -23.25 11.02 2.50
N ASP A 25 -22.02 11.38 2.11
CA ASP A 25 -21.78 12.13 0.88
C ASP A 25 -22.07 11.25 -0.35
N SER A 26 -21.62 9.98 -0.37
CA SER A 26 -21.98 8.99 -1.40
C SER A 26 -23.50 8.85 -1.56
N LYS A 27 -24.24 8.72 -0.45
CA LYS A 27 -25.71 8.67 -0.48
C LYS A 27 -26.33 9.95 -1.01
N GLY A 28 -25.74 11.12 -0.69
CA GLY A 28 -26.17 12.41 -1.22
C GLY A 28 -26.01 12.53 -2.74
N PHE A 29 -25.06 11.79 -3.33
CA PHE A 29 -24.85 11.68 -4.78
C PHE A 29 -25.54 10.45 -5.40
N LEU A 30 -26.42 9.77 -4.66
CA LEU A 30 -27.16 8.58 -5.12
C LEU A 30 -26.24 7.41 -5.54
N ILE A 31 -25.08 7.29 -4.90
CA ILE A 31 -24.22 6.11 -5.05
C ILE A 31 -24.73 5.05 -4.08
N GLU A 32 -25.37 4.02 -4.63
CA GLU A 32 -25.92 2.89 -3.89
C GLU A 32 -24.90 1.75 -3.84
N HIS A 33 -24.32 1.53 -2.67
CA HIS A 33 -23.43 0.40 -2.40
C HIS A 33 -24.24 -0.70 -1.70
N ASP A 34 -24.16 -1.94 -2.21
CA ASP A 34 -24.69 -3.10 -1.49
C ASP A 34 -23.96 -3.31 -0.15
N ASN A 35 -22.65 -3.02 -0.13
CA ASN A 35 -21.86 -2.91 1.08
C ASN A 35 -20.82 -1.79 1.00
N TYR A 36 -20.63 -1.06 2.10
CA TYR A 36 -19.57 -0.06 2.26
C TYR A 36 -18.83 -0.38 3.55
N HIS A 37 -17.60 -0.89 3.43
CA HIS A 37 -16.85 -1.47 4.54
C HIS A 37 -15.52 -0.74 4.79
N SER A 38 -14.72 -1.25 5.72
CA SER A 38 -13.44 -0.68 6.14
C SER A 38 -12.30 -1.65 5.83
N THR A 39 -11.14 -1.15 5.42
CA THR A 39 -9.90 -1.97 5.36
C THR A 39 -9.36 -2.29 6.75
N HIS A 40 -9.75 -1.50 7.77
CA HIS A 40 -9.51 -1.82 9.16
C HIS A 40 -10.69 -2.64 9.69
N SER A 41 -10.69 -3.95 9.43
CA SER A 41 -11.68 -4.94 9.85
C SER A 41 -11.05 -6.31 10.07
N ASP A 42 -11.74 -7.19 10.79
CA ASP A 42 -11.27 -8.54 11.10
C ASP A 42 -11.17 -9.41 9.84
N GLU A 43 -12.11 -9.25 8.91
CA GLU A 43 -12.13 -9.94 7.63
C GLU A 43 -10.91 -9.56 6.78
N ASN A 44 -10.54 -8.27 6.75
CA ASN A 44 -9.38 -7.82 5.99
C ASN A 44 -8.06 -8.26 6.63
N LYS A 45 -8.01 -8.27 7.97
CA LYS A 45 -6.87 -8.82 8.70
C LYS A 45 -6.67 -10.29 8.33
N TYR A 46 -7.74 -11.09 8.41
CA TYR A 46 -7.70 -12.51 8.06
C TYR A 46 -7.19 -12.75 6.64
N PHE A 47 -7.74 -12.06 5.63
CA PHE A 47 -7.30 -12.25 4.25
C PHE A 47 -5.88 -11.74 4.00
N SER A 48 -5.47 -10.64 4.65
CA SER A 48 -4.10 -10.12 4.53
C SER A 48 -3.08 -11.11 5.07
N GLU A 49 -3.34 -11.69 6.25
CA GLU A 49 -2.51 -12.74 6.84
C GLU A 49 -2.51 -14.01 5.97
N LEU A 50 -3.68 -14.45 5.50
CA LEU A 50 -3.82 -15.65 4.67
C LEU A 50 -3.04 -15.55 3.35
N ILE A 51 -3.19 -14.42 2.63
CA ILE A 51 -2.51 -14.18 1.36
C ILE A 51 -1.01 -14.07 1.58
N PHE A 52 -0.60 -13.34 2.61
CA PHE A 52 0.82 -13.21 2.96
C PHE A 52 1.46 -14.58 3.24
N GLU A 53 0.84 -15.43 4.07
CA GLU A 53 1.38 -16.76 4.38
C GLU A 53 1.43 -17.64 3.14
N ARG A 54 0.42 -17.60 2.26
CA ARG A 54 0.46 -18.34 0.98
C ARG A 54 1.59 -17.85 0.06
N CYS A 55 1.79 -16.54 -0.06
CA CYS A 55 2.91 -15.99 -0.83
C CYS A 55 4.25 -16.40 -0.23
N LYS A 56 4.35 -16.42 1.12
CA LYS A 56 5.55 -16.84 1.84
C LYS A 56 5.85 -18.31 1.62
N GLU A 57 4.85 -19.20 1.72
CA GLU A 57 4.96 -20.63 1.44
C GLU A 57 5.40 -20.92 0.00
N LYS A 58 4.93 -20.10 -0.96
CA LYS A 58 5.34 -20.17 -2.37
C LYS A 58 6.74 -19.58 -2.64
N GLY A 59 7.39 -18.96 -1.65
CA GLY A 59 8.72 -18.36 -1.79
C GLY A 59 8.74 -16.95 -2.40
N TYR A 60 7.58 -16.28 -2.47
CA TYR A 60 7.44 -14.93 -3.04
C TYR A 60 7.58 -13.79 -2.03
N ILE A 61 7.98 -14.08 -0.80
CA ILE A 61 8.31 -13.07 0.21
C ILE A 61 9.82 -13.10 0.45
N LEU A 62 10.48 -11.98 0.16
CA LEU A 62 11.91 -11.79 0.32
C LEU A 62 12.18 -10.87 1.51
N GLU A 63 13.20 -11.18 2.29
CA GLU A 63 13.66 -10.35 3.40
C GLU A 63 14.89 -9.56 2.97
N LYS A 64 14.88 -8.22 3.14
CA LYS A 64 16.01 -7.35 2.80
C LYS A 64 16.20 -6.30 3.90
N GLU A 65 17.45 -6.08 4.32
CA GLU A 65 17.78 -4.91 5.14
C GLU A 65 17.85 -3.66 4.25
N ILE A 66 17.17 -2.59 4.65
CA ILE A 66 17.25 -1.28 4.00
C ILE A 66 17.73 -0.23 4.98
N ASP A 67 18.44 0.78 4.46
CA ASP A 67 18.79 1.98 5.19
C ASP A 67 17.63 2.98 5.07
N GLN A 68 17.09 3.43 6.20
CA GLN A 68 15.99 4.39 6.27
C GLN A 68 16.26 5.47 7.32
N LEU A 69 15.77 6.68 7.07
CA LEU A 69 15.85 7.78 8.03
C LEU A 69 14.92 7.56 9.22
N PHE A 70 15.43 7.77 10.43
CA PHE A 70 14.75 7.56 11.69
C PHE A 70 14.74 8.85 12.52
N ASP A 71 13.57 9.26 12.96
CA ASP A 71 13.39 10.38 13.88
C ASP A 71 13.61 9.91 15.32
N ILE A 72 14.71 10.36 15.93
CA ILE A 72 15.08 9.98 17.29
C ILE A 72 14.09 10.54 18.33
N GLU A 73 13.53 11.73 18.10
CA GLU A 73 12.62 12.34 19.08
C GLU A 73 11.25 11.67 19.04
N LYS A 74 10.75 11.37 17.83
CA LYS A 74 9.46 10.68 17.65
C LYS A 74 9.55 9.16 17.73
N GLN A 75 10.76 8.60 17.72
CA GLN A 75 11.01 7.16 17.70
C GLN A 75 10.26 6.45 16.56
N ILE A 76 10.34 7.00 15.34
CA ILE A 76 9.64 6.48 14.15
C ILE A 76 10.53 6.57 12.91
N PHE A 77 10.43 5.56 12.04
CA PHE A 77 11.01 5.64 10.70
C PHE A 77 10.24 6.62 9.81
N LEU A 78 10.96 7.47 9.10
CA LEU A 78 10.38 8.51 8.26
C LEU A 78 10.16 7.95 6.85
N SER A 79 8.92 8.02 6.36
CA SER A 79 8.66 7.94 4.92
C SER A 79 9.20 9.20 4.24
N ASP A 80 9.59 9.12 2.98
CA ASP A 80 10.23 10.21 2.22
C ASP A 80 9.53 11.58 2.40
N ARG A 81 8.19 11.63 2.33
CA ARG A 81 7.42 12.88 2.52
C ARG A 81 7.60 13.57 3.88
N TYR A 82 8.05 12.84 4.90
CA TYR A 82 8.32 13.37 6.24
C TYR A 82 9.78 13.78 6.44
N VAL A 83 10.57 13.76 5.37
CA VAL A 83 11.95 14.25 5.34
C VAL A 83 11.97 15.47 4.45
N LYS A 84 12.59 16.55 4.93
CA LYS A 84 12.95 17.69 4.08
C LYS A 84 14.42 18.03 4.24
N GLY A 85 15.02 18.63 3.23
CA GLY A 85 16.42 19.04 3.27
C GLY A 85 16.82 19.90 2.08
N ILE A 86 18.11 19.88 1.77
CA ILE A 86 18.71 20.60 0.66
C ILE A 86 18.93 19.63 -0.50
N CYS A 87 18.52 20.02 -1.71
CA CYS A 87 18.70 19.23 -2.92
C CYS A 87 20.20 18.93 -3.16
N PRO A 88 20.59 17.64 -3.28
CA PRO A 88 21.99 17.27 -3.52
C PRO A 88 22.49 17.70 -4.91
N SER A 89 21.58 17.98 -5.84
CA SER A 89 21.92 18.33 -7.22
C SER A 89 22.06 19.82 -7.49
N CYS A 90 21.24 20.67 -6.87
CA CYS A 90 21.21 22.12 -7.19
C CYS A 90 21.29 23.02 -5.96
N GLY A 91 21.31 22.48 -4.73
CA GLY A 91 21.39 23.27 -3.51
C GLY A 91 20.09 24.00 -3.12
N ALA A 92 18.96 23.72 -3.79
CA ALA A 92 17.66 24.25 -3.39
C ALA A 92 17.30 23.78 -1.97
N LYS A 93 16.86 24.71 -1.11
CA LYS A 93 16.46 24.41 0.27
C LYS A 93 15.00 23.95 0.36
N ASP A 94 14.62 23.38 1.50
CA ASP A 94 13.24 22.97 1.82
C ASP A 94 12.62 22.04 0.77
N GLN A 95 13.40 21.09 0.25
CA GLN A 95 12.93 20.05 -0.66
C GLN A 95 12.47 18.83 0.13
N TYR A 96 11.35 18.22 -0.27
CA TYR A 96 10.73 17.11 0.45
C TYR A 96 10.98 15.78 -0.27
N GLY A 97 11.28 14.73 0.50
CA GLY A 97 11.35 13.36 0.02
C GLY A 97 12.40 13.11 -1.07
N ASP A 98 11.96 12.49 -2.16
CA ASP A 98 12.79 11.87 -3.18
C ASP A 98 12.91 12.70 -4.47
N ASN A 99 12.40 13.94 -4.48
CA ASN A 99 12.44 14.81 -5.64
C ASN A 99 12.73 16.29 -5.28
N CYS A 100 13.25 17.03 -6.25
CA CYS A 100 13.43 18.48 -6.14
C CYS A 100 12.44 19.23 -7.03
N GLU A 101 11.64 20.11 -6.44
CA GLU A 101 10.66 20.95 -7.14
C GLU A 101 11.32 22.06 -7.98
N VAL A 102 12.58 22.42 -7.68
CA VAL A 102 13.31 23.47 -8.39
C VAL A 102 14.00 22.96 -9.64
N CYS A 103 14.73 21.84 -9.56
CA CYS A 103 15.48 21.31 -10.70
C CYS A 103 14.88 20.04 -11.33
N GLY A 104 13.81 19.48 -10.76
CA GLY A 104 13.08 18.32 -11.29
C GLY A 104 13.80 16.98 -11.19
N LYS A 105 14.98 16.92 -10.56
CA LYS A 105 15.72 15.66 -10.35
C LYS A 105 15.13 14.86 -9.19
N THR A 106 15.26 13.55 -9.29
CA THR A 106 14.94 12.58 -8.24
C THR A 106 16.22 12.03 -7.59
N TYR A 107 16.11 11.59 -6.34
CA TYR A 107 17.19 11.07 -5.48
C TYR A 107 16.57 10.31 -4.29
N LEU A 108 17.36 9.60 -3.48
CA LEU A 108 16.84 9.00 -2.25
C LEU A 108 16.68 10.09 -1.17
N ALA A 109 15.71 9.93 -0.26
CA ALA A 109 15.56 10.85 0.86
C ALA A 109 16.81 10.88 1.77
N THR A 110 17.57 9.78 1.81
CA THR A 110 18.88 9.69 2.48
C THR A 110 19.98 10.52 1.82
N ASP A 111 19.81 10.91 0.55
CA ASP A 111 20.77 11.74 -0.19
C ASP A 111 20.53 13.24 0.04
N LEU A 112 19.45 13.63 0.71
CA LEU A 112 19.21 15.03 1.07
C LEU A 112 20.35 15.56 1.95
N ILE A 113 20.88 16.72 1.59
CA ILE A 113 21.87 17.41 2.41
C ILE A 113 21.14 18.08 3.58
N ASP A 114 21.69 17.96 4.79
CA ASP A 114 21.09 18.45 6.04
C ASP A 114 19.61 18.03 6.19
N PRO A 115 19.32 16.71 6.23
CA PRO A 115 17.94 16.25 6.33
C PRO A 115 17.34 16.63 7.68
N ILE A 116 16.05 16.95 7.68
CA ILE A 116 15.26 17.35 8.83
C ILE A 116 13.95 16.57 8.80
N SER A 117 13.58 15.98 9.94
CA SER A 117 12.25 15.41 10.15
C SER A 117 11.20 16.51 10.14
N THR A 118 10.15 16.37 9.32
CA THR A 118 9.02 17.31 9.35
C THR A 118 8.08 17.06 10.53
N LEU A 119 8.27 15.96 11.26
CA LEU A 119 7.47 15.59 12.43
C LEU A 119 8.00 16.21 13.73
N SER A 120 9.31 16.25 13.94
CA SER A 120 9.95 16.82 15.14
C SER A 120 10.74 18.10 14.87
N GLY A 121 11.20 18.31 13.63
CA GLY A 121 12.17 19.36 13.31
C GLY A 121 13.62 19.00 13.64
N THR A 122 13.92 17.77 14.05
CA THR A 122 15.28 17.31 14.35
C THR A 122 15.96 16.66 13.14
N VAL A 123 17.29 16.55 13.19
CA VAL A 123 18.07 15.79 12.19
C VAL A 123 17.81 14.29 12.40
N PRO A 124 17.34 13.56 11.38
CA PRO A 124 17.15 12.11 11.48
C PRO A 124 18.47 11.35 11.34
N GLU A 125 18.52 10.13 11.87
CA GLU A 125 19.63 9.19 11.71
C GLU A 125 19.32 8.14 10.65
N VAL A 126 20.33 7.68 9.92
CA VAL A 126 20.18 6.48 9.08
C VAL A 126 20.23 5.25 9.97
N LYS A 127 19.19 4.42 9.91
CA LYS A 127 19.11 3.12 10.59
C LYS A 127 18.75 2.02 9.61
N LYS A 128 19.27 0.83 9.88
CA LYS A 128 18.89 -0.38 9.17
C LYS A 128 17.57 -0.92 9.69
N SER A 129 16.71 -1.34 8.77
CA SER A 129 15.47 -2.04 9.08
C SER A 129 15.28 -3.24 8.15
N LEU A 130 14.87 -4.37 8.70
CA LEU A 130 14.45 -5.53 7.91
C LEU A 130 13.08 -5.27 7.29
N HIS A 131 13.00 -5.27 5.96
CA HIS A 131 11.75 -5.13 5.22
C HIS A 131 11.41 -6.41 4.46
N LEU A 132 10.12 -6.65 4.30
CA LEU A 132 9.55 -7.76 3.54
C LEU A 132 9.14 -7.25 2.17
N PHE A 133 9.56 -7.97 1.13
CA PHE A 133 9.29 -7.62 -0.25
C PHE A 133 8.49 -8.73 -0.92
N PHE A 134 7.42 -8.37 -1.62
CA PHE A 134 6.76 -9.27 -2.57
C PHE A 134 7.59 -9.35 -3.85
N ALA A 135 7.98 -10.57 -4.22
CA ALA A 135 8.89 -10.88 -5.32
C ALA A 135 8.23 -10.76 -6.71
N LEU A 136 7.55 -9.64 -6.99
CA LEU A 136 6.86 -9.41 -8.27
C LEU A 136 7.78 -9.58 -9.48
N SER A 137 9.08 -9.30 -9.33
CA SER A 137 10.07 -9.50 -10.39
C SER A 137 10.17 -10.96 -10.85
N GLN A 138 9.87 -11.94 -9.98
CA GLN A 138 9.88 -13.37 -10.29
C GLN A 138 8.64 -13.82 -11.09
N LEU A 139 7.58 -13.00 -11.09
CA LEU A 139 6.30 -13.31 -11.74
C LEU A 139 6.20 -12.74 -13.16
N ASN A 140 7.32 -12.30 -13.75
CA ASN A 140 7.33 -11.57 -15.02
C ASN A 140 6.61 -12.32 -16.16
N ASP A 141 6.85 -13.63 -16.29
CA ASP A 141 6.22 -14.45 -17.33
C ASP A 141 4.70 -14.61 -17.10
N GLU A 142 4.28 -14.79 -15.85
CA GLU A 142 2.86 -14.89 -15.47
C GLU A 142 2.14 -13.56 -15.74
N VAL A 143 2.74 -12.44 -15.32
CA VAL A 143 2.23 -11.09 -15.55
C VAL A 143 2.11 -10.81 -17.04
N LYS A 144 3.12 -11.17 -17.85
CA LYS A 144 3.08 -11.03 -19.32
C LYS A 144 2.00 -11.90 -19.96
N SER A 145 1.79 -13.11 -19.44
CA SER A 145 0.75 -14.03 -19.93
C SER A 145 -0.65 -13.49 -19.63
N TRP A 146 -0.90 -13.06 -18.39
CA TRP A 146 -2.16 -12.44 -17.99
C TRP A 146 -2.42 -11.19 -18.81
N PHE A 147 -1.42 -10.32 -18.92
CA PHE A 147 -1.53 -9.03 -19.59
C PHE A 147 -1.90 -9.15 -21.08
N LYS A 148 -1.34 -10.14 -21.80
CA LYS A 148 -1.69 -10.42 -23.21
C LYS A 148 -3.17 -10.75 -23.41
N ASN A 149 -3.80 -11.39 -22.43
CA ASN A 149 -5.20 -11.79 -22.46
C ASN A 149 -6.12 -10.81 -21.71
N SER A 150 -5.55 -9.77 -21.12
CA SER A 150 -6.30 -8.81 -20.30
C SER A 150 -7.27 -7.99 -21.15
N LYS A 151 -8.47 -7.76 -20.62
CA LYS A 151 -9.50 -6.91 -21.25
C LYS A 151 -9.38 -5.43 -20.82
N VAL A 152 -8.17 -4.99 -20.47
CA VAL A 152 -7.93 -3.61 -20.05
C VAL A 152 -8.09 -2.65 -21.23
N GLN A 153 -8.44 -1.40 -20.94
CA GLN A 153 -8.61 -0.37 -21.98
C GLN A 153 -7.30 -0.15 -22.75
N LYS A 154 -7.37 0.20 -24.04
CA LYS A 154 -6.18 0.38 -24.89
C LYS A 154 -5.14 1.34 -24.29
N GLN A 155 -5.58 2.45 -23.69
CA GLN A 155 -4.69 3.42 -23.06
C GLN A 155 -3.98 2.84 -21.83
N ALA A 156 -4.71 2.09 -21.01
CA ALA A 156 -4.18 1.35 -19.87
C ALA A 156 -3.16 0.31 -20.33
N PHE A 157 -3.50 -0.47 -21.35
CA PHE A 157 -2.61 -1.46 -21.95
C PHE A 157 -1.30 -0.81 -22.40
N ASN A 158 -1.36 0.23 -23.21
CA ASN A 158 -0.15 0.91 -23.68
C ASN A 158 0.73 1.38 -22.53
N LYS A 159 0.14 1.91 -21.45
CA LYS A 159 0.89 2.39 -20.29
C LYS A 159 1.50 1.26 -19.46
N LEU A 160 0.75 0.19 -19.22
CA LEU A 160 1.23 -1.00 -18.50
C LEU A 160 2.38 -1.68 -19.26
N ASN A 161 2.35 -1.66 -20.60
CA ASN A 161 3.40 -2.22 -21.43
C ASN A 161 4.74 -1.46 -21.31
N GLU A 162 4.75 -0.22 -20.82
CA GLU A 162 5.99 0.51 -20.49
C GLU A 162 6.66 -0.03 -19.21
N TRP A 163 5.91 -0.71 -18.35
CA TRP A 163 6.37 -1.14 -17.02
C TRP A 163 6.65 -2.64 -16.92
N ILE A 164 6.00 -3.45 -17.75
CA ILE A 164 6.02 -4.91 -17.64
C ILE A 164 7.40 -5.55 -17.89
N ASP A 165 8.31 -4.82 -18.53
CA ASP A 165 9.66 -5.31 -18.81
C ASP A 165 10.66 -5.07 -17.65
N ASP A 166 10.33 -4.20 -16.69
CA ASP A 166 11.15 -3.91 -15.50
C ASP A 166 10.31 -3.99 -14.21
N LEU A 167 9.70 -5.16 -13.97
CA LEU A 167 8.98 -5.42 -12.72
C LEU A 167 9.97 -5.50 -11.56
N ARG A 168 9.69 -4.74 -10.51
CA ARG A 168 10.52 -4.68 -9.29
C ARG A 168 9.79 -5.33 -8.13
N ASP A 169 10.56 -5.87 -7.20
CA ASP A 169 10.02 -6.34 -5.93
C ASP A 169 9.41 -5.16 -5.16
N TRP A 170 8.31 -5.42 -4.48
CA TRP A 170 7.54 -4.41 -3.78
C TRP A 170 7.72 -4.55 -2.28
N ASP A 171 8.18 -3.51 -1.60
CA ASP A 171 8.20 -3.48 -0.14
C ASP A 171 6.76 -3.41 0.41
N ILE A 172 6.39 -4.44 1.16
CA ILE A 172 5.05 -4.65 1.72
C ILE A 172 5.01 -4.46 3.24
N SER A 173 6.09 -4.00 3.86
CA SER A 173 6.19 -3.91 5.32
C SER A 173 6.52 -2.51 5.81
N ARG A 174 6.03 -2.13 6.98
CA ARG A 174 6.34 -0.89 7.68
C ARG A 174 6.69 -1.16 9.12
N ASP A 175 7.66 -0.43 9.64
CA ASP A 175 8.01 -0.48 11.06
C ASP A 175 6.95 0.16 11.95
N ALA A 176 6.85 -0.33 13.19
CA ALA A 176 6.20 0.38 14.27
C ALA A 176 6.89 1.74 14.55
N PRO A 177 6.15 2.73 15.07
CA PRO A 177 4.70 2.74 15.25
C PRO A 177 3.93 2.86 13.93
N TYR A 178 2.89 2.04 13.76
CA TYR A 178 2.02 2.04 12.58
C TYR A 178 0.58 1.73 12.98
N PHE A 179 -0.38 2.29 12.23
CA PHE A 179 -1.79 1.94 12.37
C PHE A 179 -2.19 1.04 11.21
N GLY A 180 -2.24 -0.27 11.46
CA GLY A 180 -2.49 -1.31 10.48
C GLY A 180 -2.42 -2.70 11.11
N PHE A 181 -2.28 -3.73 10.30
CA PHE A 181 -2.18 -5.11 10.77
C PHE A 181 -0.71 -5.52 10.96
N GLU A 182 -0.38 -6.04 12.14
CA GLU A 182 0.93 -6.60 12.42
C GLU A 182 1.12 -7.89 11.60
N ILE A 183 2.32 -8.07 11.03
CA ILE A 183 2.64 -9.20 10.17
C ILE A 183 2.94 -10.42 11.05
N PRO A 184 2.25 -11.57 10.85
CA PRO A 184 2.50 -12.78 11.63
C PRO A 184 3.98 -13.19 11.61
N ASN A 185 4.51 -13.52 12.78
CA ASN A 185 5.91 -13.91 13.00
C ASN A 185 6.97 -12.81 12.76
N TYR A 186 6.57 -11.55 12.49
CA TYR A 186 7.47 -10.41 12.37
C TYR A 186 7.06 -9.31 13.37
N PRO A 187 7.51 -9.38 14.63
CA PRO A 187 7.09 -8.44 15.66
C PRO A 187 7.48 -7.00 15.29
N ASN A 188 6.57 -6.05 15.54
CA ASN A 188 6.70 -4.63 15.18
C ASN A 188 6.80 -4.35 13.67
N LYS A 189 6.46 -5.31 12.81
CA LYS A 189 6.29 -5.10 11.37
C LYS A 189 4.81 -5.12 11.05
N TYR A 190 4.38 -4.17 10.25
CA TYR A 190 3.00 -4.01 9.82
C TYR A 190 2.90 -4.10 8.31
N PHE A 191 1.77 -4.62 7.80
CA PHE A 191 1.52 -4.56 6.37
C PHE A 191 1.46 -3.11 5.91
N TYR A 192 2.16 -2.82 4.82
CA TYR A 192 2.02 -1.55 4.13
C TYR A 192 0.61 -1.46 3.55
N VAL A 193 -0.04 -0.30 3.69
CA VAL A 193 -1.42 -0.08 3.24
C VAL A 193 -1.72 -0.52 1.80
N TRP A 194 -0.74 -0.52 0.89
CA TRP A 194 -0.97 -0.97 -0.49
C TRP A 194 -1.09 -2.49 -0.64
N LEU A 195 -0.67 -3.27 0.36
CA LEU A 195 -0.97 -4.70 0.45
C LEU A 195 -2.40 -4.90 0.92
N ASP A 196 -2.79 -4.33 2.06
CA ASP A 196 -4.10 -4.60 2.68
C ASP A 196 -5.28 -3.87 2.01
N ALA A 197 -5.04 -2.76 1.32
CA ALA A 197 -6.10 -1.95 0.72
C ALA A 197 -6.92 -2.69 -0.33
N PRO A 198 -6.31 -3.32 -1.37
CA PRO A 198 -7.10 -4.03 -2.36
C PRO A 198 -7.65 -5.37 -1.84
N ILE A 199 -7.03 -5.96 -0.80
CA ILE A 199 -7.60 -7.12 -0.08
C ILE A 199 -8.91 -6.73 0.62
N GLY A 200 -9.08 -5.45 0.94
CA GLY A 200 -10.33 -4.87 1.44
C GLY A 200 -11.56 -5.12 0.55
N TYR A 201 -11.37 -5.38 -0.75
CA TYR A 201 -12.47 -5.79 -1.63
C TYR A 201 -13.02 -7.18 -1.27
N LEU A 202 -12.14 -8.12 -0.94
CA LEU A 202 -12.52 -9.46 -0.46
C LEU A 202 -13.19 -9.35 0.92
N ALA A 203 -12.60 -8.56 1.82
CA ALA A 203 -13.14 -8.32 3.14
C ALA A 203 -14.55 -7.71 3.11
N SER A 204 -14.76 -6.67 2.29
CA SER A 204 -16.07 -6.04 2.10
C SER A 204 -17.10 -7.04 1.55
N HIS A 205 -16.72 -7.88 0.59
CA HIS A 205 -17.65 -8.86 0.04
C HIS A 205 -17.95 -9.99 1.04
N LYS A 206 -16.94 -10.44 1.80
CA LYS A 206 -17.12 -11.43 2.87
C LYS A 206 -18.08 -10.93 3.95
N ASN A 207 -17.90 -9.67 4.36
CA ASN A 207 -18.76 -8.98 5.30
C ASN A 207 -20.21 -8.84 4.77
N PHE A 208 -20.38 -8.47 3.49
CA PHE A 208 -21.70 -8.39 2.84
C PHE A 208 -22.45 -9.73 2.90
N LEU A 209 -21.75 -10.83 2.64
CA LEU A 209 -22.29 -12.18 2.69
C LEU A 209 -22.50 -12.70 4.13
N SER A 210 -22.34 -11.84 5.14
CA SER A 210 -22.48 -12.19 6.56
C SER A 210 -21.65 -13.42 6.93
N GLU A 211 -20.41 -13.47 6.45
CA GLU A 211 -19.47 -14.57 6.66
C GLU A 211 -19.85 -15.91 6.01
N ASN A 212 -20.85 -15.99 5.13
CA ASN A 212 -21.19 -17.24 4.42
C ASN A 212 -20.05 -17.69 3.47
N THR A 213 -19.26 -18.69 3.91
CA THR A 213 -18.09 -19.18 3.17
C THR A 213 -18.44 -19.89 1.87
N GLU A 214 -19.52 -20.68 1.84
CA GLU A 214 -19.95 -21.38 0.63
C GLU A 214 -20.33 -20.37 -0.47
N GLU A 215 -21.07 -19.33 -0.08
CA GLU A 215 -21.45 -18.27 -1.00
C GLU A 215 -20.23 -17.46 -1.45
N PHE A 216 -19.33 -17.12 -0.53
CA PHE A 216 -18.10 -16.38 -0.86
C PHE A 216 -17.23 -17.10 -1.89
N SER A 217 -17.06 -18.41 -1.75
CA SER A 217 -16.28 -19.23 -2.69
C SER A 217 -16.84 -19.22 -4.12
N LYS A 218 -18.15 -19.05 -4.31
CA LYS A 218 -18.74 -18.94 -5.65
C LYS A 218 -18.24 -17.72 -6.41
N TYR A 219 -17.80 -16.66 -5.72
CA TYR A 219 -17.34 -15.42 -6.34
C TYR A 219 -15.81 -15.30 -6.45
N TRP A 220 -15.05 -15.96 -5.58
CA TRP A 220 -13.61 -15.71 -5.44
C TRP A 220 -12.70 -16.94 -5.65
N ASN A 221 -13.26 -18.14 -5.84
CA ASN A 221 -12.45 -19.30 -6.20
C ASN A 221 -11.94 -19.20 -7.65
N GLU A 222 -10.81 -19.84 -7.94
CA GLU A 222 -10.15 -19.85 -9.26
C GLU A 222 -11.06 -20.34 -10.41
N ASP A 223 -12.01 -21.23 -10.11
CA ASP A 223 -12.94 -21.82 -11.08
C ASP A 223 -14.26 -21.04 -11.24
N THR A 224 -14.37 -19.86 -10.62
CA THR A 224 -15.56 -19.01 -10.74
C THR A 224 -15.79 -18.51 -12.17
N THR A 225 -17.06 -18.44 -12.56
CA THR A 225 -17.48 -17.74 -13.79
C THR A 225 -17.91 -16.29 -13.50
N THR A 226 -17.72 -15.81 -12.27
CA THR A 226 -18.06 -14.45 -11.86
C THR A 226 -17.18 -13.44 -12.58
N GLU A 227 -17.80 -12.38 -13.08
CA GLU A 227 -17.06 -11.23 -13.60
C GLU A 227 -16.75 -10.24 -12.46
N LEU A 228 -15.46 -9.97 -12.23
CA LEU A 228 -14.99 -8.99 -11.25
C LEU A 228 -14.54 -7.71 -11.95
N TYR A 229 -15.13 -6.57 -11.59
CA TYR A 229 -14.81 -5.27 -12.17
C TYR A 229 -14.33 -4.27 -11.11
N HIS A 230 -13.17 -3.65 -11.35
CA HIS A 230 -12.65 -2.56 -10.54
C HIS A 230 -12.74 -1.24 -11.31
N PHE A 231 -13.58 -0.31 -10.82
CA PHE A 231 -13.64 1.05 -11.33
C PHE A 231 -12.60 1.90 -10.61
N ILE A 232 -11.55 2.32 -11.32
CA ILE A 232 -10.38 2.97 -10.74
C ILE A 232 -9.96 4.24 -11.50
N GLY A 233 -9.23 5.12 -10.81
CA GLY A 233 -8.51 6.24 -11.43
C GLY A 233 -7.19 5.79 -12.06
N LYS A 234 -6.59 6.66 -12.89
CA LYS A 234 -5.35 6.36 -13.63
C LYS A 234 -4.16 6.07 -12.72
N ASP A 235 -4.06 6.76 -11.59
CA ASP A 235 -2.84 6.76 -10.77
C ASP A 235 -2.64 5.46 -9.98
N ILE A 236 -3.66 4.60 -9.93
CA ILE A 236 -3.64 3.34 -9.17
C ILE A 236 -3.67 2.10 -10.07
N ILE A 237 -3.48 2.30 -11.38
CA ILE A 237 -3.56 1.22 -12.37
C ILE A 237 -2.42 0.22 -12.25
N TYR A 238 -1.21 0.69 -11.90
CA TYR A 238 -0.07 -0.19 -11.65
C TYR A 238 -0.43 -1.20 -10.56
N PHE A 239 -0.96 -0.71 -9.43
CA PHE A 239 -1.35 -1.55 -8.31
C PHE A 239 -2.42 -2.58 -8.70
N HIS A 240 -3.46 -2.16 -9.41
CA HIS A 240 -4.58 -3.04 -9.73
C HIS A 240 -4.30 -4.06 -10.83
N ALA A 241 -3.41 -3.75 -11.78
CA ALA A 241 -3.15 -4.59 -12.94
C ALA A 241 -1.86 -5.42 -12.83
N LEU A 242 -0.87 -4.97 -12.04
CA LEU A 242 0.42 -5.66 -11.90
C LEU A 242 0.63 -6.23 -10.51
N PHE A 243 0.24 -5.52 -9.46
CA PHE A 243 0.52 -5.97 -8.09
C PHE A 243 -0.60 -6.88 -7.56
N PHE A 244 -1.83 -6.37 -7.48
CA PHE A 244 -2.97 -7.05 -6.88
C PHE A 244 -3.36 -8.35 -7.60
N GLN A 245 -3.28 -8.40 -8.93
CA GLN A 245 -3.64 -9.59 -9.72
C GLN A 245 -2.77 -10.81 -9.40
N HIS A 246 -1.57 -10.61 -8.87
CA HIS A 246 -0.59 -11.68 -8.69
C HIS A 246 -0.41 -12.11 -7.23
N TYR A 247 -1.26 -11.60 -6.33
CA TYR A 247 -1.36 -12.09 -4.96
C TYR A 247 -2.12 -13.43 -4.84
N PHE A 248 -2.97 -13.74 -5.83
CA PHE A 248 -3.89 -14.86 -5.79
C PHE A 248 -3.34 -16.04 -6.60
#